data_AF-A0A968F660-F1
#
_entry.id   AF-A0A968F660-F1
#
_cell.length_a   1.000
_cell.length_b   1.000
_cell.length_c   1.000
_cell.angle_alpha   90.00
_cell.angle_beta   90.00
_cell.angle_gamma   90.00
#
_symmetry.space_group_name_H-M   'P 1'
#
loop_
_entity.id
_entity.type
_entity.pdbx_description
1 polymer ?
#
loop_
_entity_poly.entity_id
_entity_poly.type
_entity_poly.pdbx_seq_one_letter_code
_entity_poly.pdbx_strand_id
1 'polypeptide(L)'
;MSENWEMPDMVRIPAATFTMGDTWKDGLPDEQPTYEVQIESFQLGKHAVTNRQYIMFLNDIGANTDDRDHLLVSMRENRSPYSITADSNGFSCLVEYENFPVTYVSWFGAVLFCE
;
A
#
# COMPACT_ATOMS: atom_id res chain seq x y z
N MET A 1 -9.83 -16.53 10.54
CA MET A 1 -9.60 -15.14 10.11
C MET A 1 -10.43 -14.28 11.05
N SER A 2 -9.78 -13.43 11.83
CA SER A 2 -10.44 -12.61 12.85
C SER A 2 -11.40 -11.62 12.15
N GLU A 3 -12.64 -11.52 12.63
CA GLU A 3 -13.78 -10.88 11.94
C GLU A 3 -13.71 -9.33 11.81
N ASN A 4 -12.57 -8.69 12.07
CA ASN A 4 -12.53 -7.23 12.24
C ASN A 4 -11.51 -6.51 11.36
N TRP A 5 -11.16 -7.04 10.18
CA TRP A 5 -10.31 -6.32 9.23
C TRP A 5 -11.06 -5.18 8.54
N GLU A 6 -10.53 -3.94 8.56
CA GLU A 6 -11.05 -2.88 7.71
C GLU A 6 -10.54 -3.04 6.28
N MET A 7 -11.38 -3.58 5.41
CA MET A 7 -11.02 -3.78 4.01
C MET A 7 -10.92 -2.43 3.27
N PRO A 8 -9.96 -2.27 2.35
CA PRO A 8 -9.94 -1.13 1.44
C PRO A 8 -11.25 -1.01 0.65
N ASP A 9 -11.72 0.23 0.44
CA ASP A 9 -12.82 0.49 -0.48
C ASP A 9 -12.34 0.24 -1.91
N MET A 10 -12.97 -0.73 -2.60
CA MET A 10 -12.57 -1.19 -3.92
C MET A 10 -13.55 -0.71 -4.98
N VAL A 11 -13.02 -0.17 -6.08
CA VAL A 11 -13.81 0.22 -7.26
C VAL A 11 -13.56 -0.74 -8.41
N ARG A 12 -14.62 -1.06 -9.16
CA ARG A 12 -14.50 -1.89 -10.37
C ARG A 12 -13.99 -1.03 -11.52
N ILE A 13 -12.87 -1.44 -12.10
CA ILE A 13 -12.35 -0.90 -13.35
C ILE A 13 -12.85 -1.81 -14.49
N PRO A 14 -13.59 -1.28 -15.49
CA PRO A 14 -14.02 -2.08 -16.63
C PRO A 14 -12.84 -2.45 -17.53
N ALA A 15 -13.00 -3.53 -18.31
CA ALA A 15 -12.06 -3.87 -19.36
C ALA A 15 -11.99 -2.73 -20.40
N ALA A 16 -10.79 -2.43 -20.87
CA ALA A 16 -10.56 -1.32 -21.79
C ALA A 16 -9.23 -1.49 -22.55
N THR A 17 -9.14 -0.80 -23.68
CA THR A 17 -7.88 -0.51 -24.37
C THR A 17 -7.55 0.96 -24.18
N PHE A 18 -6.32 1.28 -23.80
CA PHE A 18 -5.87 2.66 -23.63
C PHE A 18 -4.39 2.83 -23.99
N THR A 19 -3.97 4.07 -24.20
CA THR A 19 -2.57 4.43 -24.45
C THR A 19 -1.85 4.63 -23.11
N MET A 20 -0.83 3.82 -22.83
CA MET A 20 0.03 3.94 -21.65
C MET A 20 1.37 4.57 -22.01
N GLY A 21 1.90 5.44 -21.14
CA GLY A 21 3.16 6.17 -21.33
C GLY A 21 2.97 7.67 -21.56
N ASP A 22 4.06 8.38 -21.75
CA ASP A 22 4.08 9.83 -21.91
C ASP A 22 3.53 10.28 -23.27
N THR A 23 2.28 10.76 -23.27
CA THR A 23 1.57 11.26 -24.46
C THR A 23 1.94 12.70 -24.80
N TRP A 24 2.42 13.49 -23.82
CA TRP A 24 2.67 14.93 -23.99
C TRP A 24 4.13 15.27 -24.26
N LYS A 25 5.03 14.27 -24.17
CA LYS A 25 6.48 14.39 -24.40
C LYS A 25 7.18 15.30 -23.40
N ASP A 26 6.66 15.39 -22.19
CA ASP A 26 7.22 16.15 -21.07
C ASP A 26 7.69 15.27 -19.90
N GLY A 27 7.60 13.94 -20.05
CA GLY A 27 8.08 12.95 -19.09
C GLY A 27 9.55 12.58 -19.24
N LEU A 28 10.01 11.68 -18.38
CA LEU A 28 11.36 11.13 -18.43
C LEU A 28 11.52 10.14 -19.61
N PRO A 29 12.77 9.86 -20.05
CA PRO A 29 13.00 8.94 -21.17
C PRO A 29 12.45 7.52 -20.98
N ASP A 30 12.32 7.05 -19.74
CA ASP A 30 11.77 5.75 -19.38
C ASP A 30 10.22 5.73 -19.34
N GLU A 31 9.56 6.87 -19.53
CA GLU A 31 8.10 6.98 -19.71
C GLU A 31 7.69 6.85 -21.18
N GLN A 32 8.66 6.72 -22.10
CA GLN A 32 8.47 6.65 -23.55
C GLN A 32 8.96 5.32 -24.16
N PRO A 33 8.46 4.94 -25.34
CA PRO A 33 7.33 5.54 -26.06
C PRO A 33 5.98 5.12 -25.46
N THR A 34 4.90 5.68 -25.98
CA THR A 34 3.55 5.21 -25.66
C THR A 34 3.23 3.88 -26.32
N TYR A 35 2.45 3.03 -25.64
CA TYR A 35 1.96 1.75 -26.14
C TYR A 35 0.45 1.59 -25.94
N GLU A 36 -0.24 0.89 -26.85
CA GLU A 36 -1.61 0.45 -26.60
C GLU A 36 -1.61 -0.78 -25.68
N VAL A 37 -2.34 -0.67 -24.57
CA VAL A 37 -2.49 -1.72 -23.56
C VAL A 37 -3.96 -2.12 -23.47
N GLN A 38 -4.21 -3.43 -23.48
CA GLN A 38 -5.53 -4.00 -23.23
C GLN A 38 -5.55 -4.61 -21.83
N ILE A 39 -6.56 -4.26 -21.04
CA ILE A 39 -6.79 -4.80 -19.70
C ILE A 39 -8.18 -5.43 -19.61
N GLU A 40 -8.26 -6.53 -18.86
CA GLU A 40 -9.55 -7.09 -18.42
C GLU A 40 -10.12 -6.28 -17.26
N SER A 41 -11.37 -6.54 -16.87
CA SER A 41 -11.94 -5.87 -15.71
C SER A 41 -11.37 -6.39 -14.40
N PHE A 42 -11.02 -5.51 -13.48
CA PHE A 42 -10.49 -5.84 -12.15
C PHE A 42 -11.02 -4.87 -11.08
N GLN A 43 -10.66 -5.11 -9.82
CA GLN A 43 -10.94 -4.19 -8.72
C GLN A 43 -9.66 -3.48 -8.30
N LEU A 44 -9.75 -2.18 -8.03
CA LEU A 44 -8.63 -1.37 -7.56
C LEU A 44 -9.04 -0.62 -6.29
N GLY A 45 -8.11 -0.50 -5.34
CA GLY A 45 -8.30 0.34 -4.17
C GLY A 45 -8.59 1.77 -4.61
N LYS A 46 -9.72 2.31 -4.16
CA LYS A 46 -10.15 3.68 -4.47
C LYS A 46 -9.19 4.73 -3.88
N HIS A 47 -8.58 4.37 -2.76
CA HIS A 47 -7.61 5.16 -2.03
C HIS A 47 -6.38 4.31 -1.74
N ALA A 48 -5.25 4.96 -1.46
CA ALA A 48 -4.09 4.29 -0.90
C ALA A 48 -4.46 3.64 0.45
N VAL A 49 -3.82 2.52 0.77
CA VAL A 49 -4.00 1.82 2.05
C VAL A 49 -3.64 2.78 3.19
N THR A 50 -4.49 2.85 4.21
CA THR A 50 -4.28 3.77 5.34
C THR A 50 -3.37 3.16 6.40
N ASN A 51 -2.83 4.02 7.27
CA ASN A 51 -2.12 3.56 8.46
C ASN A 51 -2.97 2.61 9.29
N ARG A 52 -4.25 2.94 9.54
CA ARG A 52 -5.16 2.09 10.33
C ARG A 52 -5.28 0.69 9.73
N GLN A 53 -5.54 0.62 8.43
CA GLN A 53 -5.62 -0.65 7.71
C GLN A 53 -4.32 -1.42 7.86
N TYR A 54 -3.16 -0.82 7.56
CA TYR A 54 -1.89 -1.54 7.62
C TYR A 54 -1.48 -1.95 9.06
N ILE A 55 -1.79 -1.13 10.06
CA ILE A 55 -1.55 -1.44 11.49
C ILE A 55 -2.34 -2.67 11.93
N MET A 56 -3.58 -2.80 11.50
CA MET A 56 -4.38 -4.00 11.79
C MET A 56 -3.67 -5.26 11.28
N PHE A 57 -2.91 -5.16 10.18
CA PHE A 57 -2.24 -6.29 9.50
C PHE A 57 -1.04 -6.70 10.29
N LEU A 58 -0.19 -5.72 10.60
CA LEU A 58 0.97 -5.94 11.43
C LEU A 58 0.57 -6.52 12.81
N ASN A 59 -0.56 -6.08 13.38
CA ASN A 59 -1.07 -6.60 14.65
C ASN A 59 -1.70 -8.00 14.53
N ASP A 60 -2.34 -8.34 13.41
CA ASP A 60 -2.90 -9.69 13.17
C ASP A 60 -1.78 -10.71 12.94
N ILE A 61 -0.76 -10.37 12.15
CA ILE A 61 0.41 -11.24 11.95
C ILE A 61 1.42 -11.18 13.12
N GLY A 62 1.35 -10.13 13.94
CA GLY A 62 2.23 -9.92 15.09
C GLY A 62 3.70 -9.68 14.75
N ALA A 63 4.01 -9.25 13.53
CA ALA A 63 5.37 -9.14 13.02
C ALA A 63 5.54 -7.97 12.02
N ASN A 64 6.78 -7.51 11.86
CA ASN A 64 7.16 -6.52 10.83
C ASN A 64 8.14 -7.13 9.80
N THR A 65 8.16 -8.45 9.70
CA THR A 65 8.92 -9.20 8.70
C THR A 65 8.06 -10.33 8.14
N ASP A 66 8.31 -10.72 6.90
CA ASP A 66 7.75 -11.95 6.35
C ASP A 66 8.51 -13.20 6.86
N ASP A 67 8.19 -14.37 6.32
CA ASP A 67 8.80 -15.66 6.65
C ASP A 67 10.28 -15.78 6.24
N ARG A 68 10.80 -14.82 5.48
CA ARG A 68 12.18 -14.74 4.96
C ARG A 68 12.95 -13.55 5.52
N ASP A 69 12.46 -12.96 6.61
CA ASP A 69 13.05 -11.80 7.27
C ASP A 69 13.08 -10.51 6.41
N HIS A 70 12.26 -10.42 5.36
CA HIS A 70 12.11 -9.16 4.64
C HIS A 70 11.27 -8.19 5.45
N LEU A 71 11.79 -6.98 5.67
CA LEU A 71 11.10 -5.90 6.37
C LEU A 71 9.81 -5.50 5.66
N LEU A 72 8.68 -5.43 6.37
CA LEU A 72 7.38 -5.06 5.79
C LEU A 72 7.19 -3.54 5.73
N VAL A 73 7.45 -2.83 6.83
CA VAL A 73 7.45 -1.36 6.89
C VAL A 73 8.68 -0.85 7.63
N SER A 74 9.33 0.18 7.09
CA SER A 74 10.46 0.82 7.75
C SER A 74 10.00 1.81 8.81
N MET A 75 10.40 1.54 10.04
CA MET A 75 10.23 2.43 11.21
C MET A 75 11.54 3.12 11.59
N ARG A 76 12.57 2.98 10.74
CA ARG A 76 13.91 3.50 11.00
C ARG A 76 13.89 5.02 10.95
N GLU A 77 13.81 5.56 12.15
CA GLU A 77 13.79 6.97 12.52
C GLU A 77 12.42 7.63 12.41
N ASN A 78 11.79 7.75 13.59
CA ASN A 78 10.54 8.40 13.96
C ASN A 78 10.48 9.90 13.55
N ARG A 79 10.77 10.21 12.29
CA ARG A 79 10.95 11.57 11.76
C ARG A 79 9.66 12.17 11.25
N SER A 80 8.64 11.35 11.03
CA SER A 80 7.33 11.81 10.59
C SER A 80 6.28 11.50 11.65
N PRO A 81 5.44 12.48 12.04
CA PRO A 81 4.37 12.25 13.00
C PRO A 81 3.31 11.26 12.49
N TYR A 82 3.27 10.97 11.18
CA TYR A 82 2.34 10.02 10.55
C TYR A 82 2.93 8.61 10.30
N SER A 83 4.11 8.29 10.81
CA SER A 83 4.72 6.96 10.68
C SER A 83 4.14 5.95 11.67
N ILE A 84 4.08 4.68 11.27
CA ILE A 84 3.79 3.56 12.19
C ILE A 84 4.98 3.38 13.14
N THR A 85 4.68 3.18 14.42
CA THR A 85 5.63 2.86 15.48
C THR A 85 5.23 1.54 16.15
N ALA A 86 6.14 0.96 16.92
CA ALA A 86 5.92 -0.29 17.64
C ALA A 86 6.38 -0.16 19.10
N ASP A 87 5.57 -0.67 20.02
CA ASP A 87 5.91 -0.79 21.43
C ASP A 87 5.50 -2.18 21.97
N SER A 88 5.46 -2.35 23.29
CA SER A 88 5.05 -3.61 23.92
C SER A 88 3.58 -4.00 23.69
N ASN A 89 2.73 -3.05 23.26
CA ASN A 89 1.31 -3.26 22.98
C ASN A 89 1.03 -3.53 21.50
N GLY A 90 2.05 -3.51 20.63
CA GLY A 90 1.94 -3.76 19.21
C GLY A 90 2.24 -2.53 18.35
N PHE A 91 1.65 -2.52 17.15
CA PHE A 91 1.85 -1.48 16.15
C PHE A 91 0.77 -0.40 16.28
N SER A 92 1.17 0.88 16.16
CA SER A 92 0.26 2.02 16.25
C SER A 92 0.79 3.27 15.53
N CYS A 93 -0.08 4.26 15.33
CA CYS A 93 0.27 5.62 14.93
C CYS A 93 -0.56 6.63 15.74
N LEU A 94 -0.29 7.94 15.61
CA LEU A 94 -1.17 8.95 16.21
C LEU A 94 -2.54 8.94 15.50
N VAL A 95 -3.60 9.13 16.27
CA VAL A 95 -5.00 8.97 15.83
C VAL A 95 -5.36 9.88 14.66
N GLU A 96 -4.80 11.10 14.62
CA GLU A 96 -5.01 12.05 13.54
C GLU A 96 -4.45 11.60 12.18
N TYR A 97 -3.58 10.57 12.17
CA TYR A 97 -2.97 10.01 10.96
C TYR A 97 -3.47 8.60 10.61
N GLU A 98 -4.45 8.06 11.33
CA GLU A 98 -5.00 6.73 11.05
C GLU A 98 -5.53 6.60 9.61
N ASN A 99 -6.11 7.68 9.07
CA ASN A 99 -6.69 7.71 7.72
C ASN A 99 -5.73 8.22 6.64
N PHE A 100 -4.46 8.48 6.98
CA PHE A 100 -3.45 8.90 6.02
C PHE A 100 -2.85 7.67 5.31
N PRO A 101 -2.37 7.81 4.06
CA PRO A 101 -1.68 6.72 3.38
C PRO A 101 -0.51 6.19 4.21
N VAL A 102 -0.42 4.88 4.33
CA VAL A 102 0.75 4.26 4.94
C VAL A 102 1.98 4.54 4.08
N THR A 103 3.10 4.84 4.73
CA THR A 103 4.36 5.19 4.06
C THR A 103 5.47 4.24 4.49
N TYR A 104 6.56 4.22 3.73
CA TYR A 104 7.74 3.38 4.00
C TYR A 104 7.45 1.86 4.02
N VAL A 105 6.35 1.45 3.39
CA VAL A 105 6.05 0.04 3.14
C VAL A 105 6.99 -0.47 2.05
N SER A 106 7.61 -1.62 2.30
CA SER A 106 8.44 -2.28 1.29
C SER A 106 7.56 -2.94 0.24
N TRP A 107 8.15 -3.33 -0.89
CA TRP A 107 7.43 -4.13 -1.89
C TRP A 107 6.90 -5.45 -1.27
N PHE A 108 7.68 -6.10 -0.42
CA PHE A 108 7.28 -7.33 0.27
C PHE A 108 6.08 -7.10 1.21
N GLY A 109 6.09 -5.99 1.96
CA GLY A 109 4.97 -5.59 2.82
C GLY A 109 3.69 -5.30 2.03
N ALA A 110 3.82 -4.60 0.90
CA ALA A 110 2.69 -4.31 0.03
C ALA A 110 2.06 -5.57 -0.57
N VAL A 111 2.89 -6.54 -1.00
CA VAL A 111 2.42 -7.81 -1.52
C VAL A 111 1.76 -8.64 -0.44
N LEU A 112 2.42 -8.84 0.71
CA LEU A 112 1.89 -9.67 1.80
C LEU A 112 0.57 -9.13 2.37
N PHE A 113 0.38 -7.81 2.34
CA PHE A 113 -0.90 -7.19 2.70
C PHE A 113 -2.07 -7.58 1.78
N CYS A 114 -1.78 -7.91 0.51
CA CYS A 114 -2.79 -8.23 -0.50
C CYS A 114 -3.12 -9.74 -0.61
N GLU A 115 -2.42 -10.60 0.15
CA GLU A 115 -2.62 -12.05 0.19
C GLU A 115 -3.72 -12.47 1.19
#